data_AF-A0A6V8HCX2-F1
#
_entry.id   AF-A0A6V8HCX2-F1
#
_cell.length_a   1.000
_cell.length_b   1.000
_cell.length_c   1.000
_cell.angle_alpha   90.00
_cell.angle_beta   90.00
_cell.angle_gamma   90.00
#
_symmetry.space_group_name_H-M   'P 1'
#
loop_
_entity.id
_entity.type
_entity.pdbx_description
1 polymer ?
#
loop_
_entity_poly.entity_id
_entity_poly.type
_entity_poly.pdbx_seq_one_letter_code
_entity_poly.pdbx_strand_id
1 'polypeptide(L)'
;MAVTSSLLYSFAAYTLGRERGATGRSVSLLYTAAGLNIMIAPFPALAILAVNNVIAPYTTGKHDLPADGKEDTQYEQTEKEFVGHLEKWSLLNAIRGLFPLAGAGLGAAVSFGLLS
;
A
#
# COMPACT_ATOMS: atom_id res chain seq x y z
N MET A 1 -0.50 -2.00 -15.07
CA MET A 1 -0.57 -3.25 -14.29
C MET A 1 -1.72 -3.23 -13.29
N ALA A 2 -1.74 -2.37 -12.25
CA ALA A 2 -2.85 -2.38 -11.28
C ALA A 2 -4.23 -2.09 -11.91
N VAL A 3 -4.34 -1.04 -12.73
CA VAL A 3 -5.59 -0.67 -13.43
C VAL A 3 -6.07 -1.79 -14.37
N THR A 4 -5.15 -2.38 -15.13
CA THR A 4 -5.46 -3.48 -16.06
C THR A 4 -5.94 -4.74 -15.31
N SER A 5 -5.32 -5.08 -14.18
CA SER A 5 -5.76 -6.19 -13.34
C SER A 5 -7.13 -5.92 -12.69
N SER A 6 -7.37 -4.71 -12.21
CA SER A 6 -8.68 -4.30 -11.70
C SER A 6 -9.78 -4.39 -12.76
N LEU A 7 -9.52 -3.89 -13.96
CA LEU A 7 -10.45 -3.99 -15.09
C LEU A 7 -10.74 -5.46 -15.43
N LEU A 8 -9.72 -6.31 -15.43
CA LEU A 8 -9.89 -7.74 -15.69
C LEU A 8 -10.75 -8.43 -14.63
N TYR A 9 -10.51 -8.17 -13.35
CA TYR A 9 -11.32 -8.74 -12.26
C TYR A 9 -12.76 -8.21 -12.26
N SER A 10 -12.97 -6.93 -12.54
CA SER A 10 -14.31 -6.36 -12.69
C SER A 10 -15.06 -6.94 -13.90
N PHE A 11 -14.38 -7.13 -15.03
CA PHE A 11 -14.96 -7.79 -16.19
C PHE A 11 -15.32 -9.25 -15.90
N ALA A 12 -14.43 -10.00 -15.24
CA ALA A 12 -14.71 -11.36 -14.81
C ALA A 12 -15.91 -11.43 -13.85
N ALA A 13 -15.99 -10.53 -12.87
CA ALA A 13 -17.13 -10.45 -11.95
C ALA A 13 -18.46 -10.18 -12.70
N TYR A 14 -18.43 -9.27 -13.68
CA TYR A 14 -19.59 -8.91 -14.50
C TYR A 14 -20.08 -10.08 -15.34
N THR A 15 -19.18 -10.78 -16.05
CA THR A 15 -19.55 -11.91 -16.90
C THR A 15 -20.00 -13.12 -16.08
N LEU A 16 -19.32 -13.44 -14.95
CA LEU A 16 -19.73 -14.52 -14.05
C LEU A 16 -21.12 -14.30 -13.44
N GLY A 17 -21.43 -13.08 -13.01
CA GLY A 17 -22.72 -12.74 -12.43
C GLY A 17 -23.85 -12.74 -13.47
N ARG A 18 -23.58 -12.28 -14.70
CA ARG A 18 -24.58 -12.14 -15.76
C ARG A 18 -24.83 -13.42 -16.56
N GLU A 19 -23.80 -14.22 -16.85
CA GLU A 19 -23.88 -15.33 -17.80
C GLU A 19 -23.89 -16.72 -17.14
N ARG A 20 -23.27 -16.88 -15.97
CA ARG A 20 -23.08 -18.20 -15.33
C ARG A 20 -23.92 -18.44 -14.09
N GLY A 21 -24.72 -17.47 -13.65
CA GLY A 21 -25.49 -17.59 -12.40
C GLY A 21 -24.61 -17.89 -11.19
N ALA A 22 -23.36 -17.41 -11.21
CA ALA A 22 -22.39 -17.69 -10.14
C ALA A 22 -22.88 -17.13 -8.80
N THR A 23 -22.47 -17.79 -7.71
CA THR A 23 -22.78 -17.37 -6.34
C THR A 23 -22.37 -15.91 -6.13
N GLY A 24 -23.24 -15.14 -5.47
CA GLY A 24 -22.95 -13.72 -5.15
C GLY A 24 -21.65 -13.52 -4.38
N ARG A 25 -21.18 -14.56 -3.68
CA ARG A 25 -19.88 -14.61 -2.99
C ARG A 25 -18.70 -14.51 -3.96
N SER A 26 -18.67 -15.32 -5.01
CA SER A 26 -17.58 -15.30 -6.01
C SER A 26 -17.48 -13.95 -6.73
N VAL A 27 -18.62 -13.38 -7.09
CA VAL A 27 -18.72 -12.05 -7.71
C VAL A 27 -18.20 -10.96 -6.76
N SER A 28 -18.62 -11.00 -5.49
CA SER A 28 -18.15 -10.07 -4.46
C SER A 28 -16.63 -10.16 -4.23
N LEU A 29 -16.07 -11.38 -4.21
CA LEU A 29 -14.63 -11.58 -4.05
C LEU A 29 -13.81 -11.03 -5.23
N LEU A 30 -14.31 -11.14 -6.46
CA LEU A 30 -13.65 -10.55 -7.63
C LEU A 30 -13.70 -9.02 -7.63
N TYR A 31 -14.81 -8.41 -7.23
CA TYR A 31 -14.86 -6.95 -7.01
C TYR A 31 -13.93 -6.50 -5.89
N THR A 32 -13.82 -7.30 -4.83
CA THR A 32 -12.87 -7.05 -3.74
C THR A 32 -11.43 -7.11 -4.24
N ALA A 33 -11.07 -8.10 -5.07
CA ALA A 33 -9.76 -8.20 -5.71
C ALA A 33 -9.45 -7.00 -6.63
N ALA A 34 -10.46 -6.49 -7.35
CA ALA A 34 -10.33 -5.28 -8.16
C ALA A 34 -10.07 -4.04 -7.28
N GLY A 35 -10.81 -3.88 -6.19
CA GLY A 35 -10.66 -2.79 -5.24
C GLY A 35 -9.30 -2.78 -4.55
N LEU A 36 -8.81 -3.95 -4.11
CA LEU A 36 -7.48 -4.10 -3.51
C LEU A 36 -6.36 -3.63 -4.44
N ASN A 37 -6.46 -3.91 -5.74
CA ASN A 37 -5.49 -3.42 -6.72
C ASN A 37 -5.53 -1.89 -6.89
N ILE A 38 -6.72 -1.27 -6.81
CA ILE A 38 -6.87 0.18 -6.92
C ILE A 38 -6.31 0.89 -5.69
N MET A 39 -6.35 0.26 -4.51
CA MET A 39 -5.84 0.83 -3.25
C MET A 39 -4.35 1.19 -3.28
N ILE A 40 -3.59 0.71 -4.27
CA ILE A 40 -2.19 1.07 -4.47
C ILE A 40 -1.95 2.58 -4.68
N ALA A 41 -2.98 3.35 -5.08
CA ALA A 41 -2.89 4.79 -5.29
C ALA A 41 -3.39 5.64 -4.11
N PRO A 42 -4.61 5.44 -3.58
CA PRO A 42 -5.11 6.23 -2.45
C PRO A 42 -4.37 5.92 -1.14
N PHE A 43 -3.91 4.68 -0.92
CA PHE A 43 -3.18 4.34 0.32
C PHE A 43 -1.85 5.12 0.44
N PRO A 44 -0.97 5.15 -0.57
CA PRO A 44 0.24 5.98 -0.51
C PRO A 44 -0.06 7.48 -0.41
N ALA A 45 -1.08 7.96 -1.12
CA ALA A 45 -1.46 9.36 -1.10
C ALA A 45 -1.88 9.83 0.30
N LEU A 46 -2.58 8.99 1.06
CA LEU A 46 -3.05 9.32 2.40
C LEU A 46 -2.04 9.00 3.50
N ALA A 47 -1.41 7.82 3.47
CA ALA A 47 -0.59 7.32 4.56
C ALA A 47 0.90 7.62 4.40
N ILE A 48 1.45 7.50 3.18
CA ILE A 48 2.89 7.64 2.94
C ILE A 48 3.27 9.10 2.75
N LEU A 49 2.40 9.92 2.15
CA LEU A 49 2.66 11.34 1.92
C LEU A 49 2.88 12.12 3.22
N ALA A 50 2.13 11.78 4.28
CA ALA A 50 2.31 12.37 5.61
C ALA A 50 3.71 12.07 6.18
N VAL A 51 4.20 10.83 6.04
CA VAL A 51 5.53 10.42 6.51
C VAL A 51 6.63 11.05 5.64
N ASN A 52 6.44 11.13 4.31
CA ASN A 52 7.37 11.79 3.41
C ASN A 52 7.55 13.28 3.76
N ASN A 53 6.48 13.99 4.13
CA ASN A 53 6.57 15.40 4.54
C ASN A 53 7.40 15.58 5.82
N VAL A 54 7.40 14.60 6.72
CA VAL A 54 8.21 14.62 7.95
C VAL A 54 9.66 14.23 7.70
N ILE A 55 9.93 13.36 6.72
CA ILE A 55 11.28 12.93 6.33
C ILE A 55 11.99 13.97 5.44
N ALA A 56 11.24 14.75 4.66
CA ALA A 56 11.79 15.72 3.71
C ALA A 56 12.79 16.75 4.31
N PRO A 57 12.59 17.32 5.51
CA PRO A 57 13.56 18.22 6.15
C PRO A 57 14.91 17.56 6.44
N TYR A 58 14.91 16.28 6.84
CA TYR A 58 16.12 15.51 7.13
C TYR A 58 16.94 15.15 5.87
N THR A 59 16.29 15.12 4.71
CA THR A 59 16.92 14.74 3.42
C THR A 59 17.33 15.94 2.57
N THR A 60 16.83 17.14 2.88
CA THR A 60 17.11 18.37 2.13
C THR A 60 18.25 19.21 2.71
N GLY A 61 18.97 18.69 3.72
CA GLY A 61 20.13 19.38 4.30
C GLY A 61 19.80 20.68 5.04
N LYS A 62 18.53 20.92 5.38
CA LYS A 62 18.07 22.10 6.15
C LYS A 62 18.19 21.93 7.67
N HIS A 63 18.68 20.77 8.13
CA HIS A 63 19.31 20.69 9.44
C HIS A 63 20.75 21.18 9.27
N ASP A 64 20.94 22.50 9.37
CA ASP A 64 22.25 23.08 9.63
C ASP A 64 22.78 22.39 10.90
N LEU A 65 23.77 21.52 10.74
CA LEU A 65 24.54 20.91 11.83
C LEU A 65 25.18 22.05 12.63
N PRO A 66 24.82 22.31 13.90
CA PRO A 66 25.54 23.32 14.67
C PRO A 66 26.95 22.80 15.00
N ALA A 67 27.93 23.64 14.74
CA ALA A 67 29.35 23.32 14.78
C ALA A 67 29.96 23.30 16.19
N ASP A 68 29.17 23.17 17.26
CA ASP A 68 29.64 23.36 18.62
C ASP A 68 29.30 22.17 19.54
N GLY A 69 30.34 21.60 20.15
CA GLY A 69 30.38 20.29 20.82
C GLY A 69 29.61 20.17 22.14
N LYS A 70 28.38 20.68 22.21
CA LYS A 70 27.43 20.47 23.30
C LYS A 70 26.24 19.58 22.92
N GLU A 71 26.23 19.05 21.69
CA GLU A 71 25.02 18.57 21.03
C GLU A 71 24.93 17.05 20.82
N ASP A 72 25.89 16.24 21.30
CA ASP A 72 25.88 14.78 21.07
C ASP A 72 24.54 14.13 21.46
N THR A 73 23.92 14.56 22.56
CA THR A 73 22.62 14.04 23.01
C THR A 73 21.43 14.53 22.18
N GLN A 74 21.51 15.72 21.59
CA GLN A 74 20.45 16.29 20.76
C GLN A 74 20.49 15.69 19.35
N TYR A 75 21.70 15.52 18.79
CA TYR A 75 21.91 14.76 17.56
C TYR A 75 21.44 13.31 17.69
N GLU A 76 21.78 12.64 18.80
CA GLU A 76 21.36 11.25 19.02
C GLU A 76 19.83 11.11 19.15
N GLN A 77 19.14 12.12 19.71
CA GLN A 77 17.68 12.16 19.73
C GLN A 77 17.09 12.39 18.33
N THR A 78 17.62 13.35 17.59
CA THR A 78 17.19 13.66 16.22
C THR A 78 17.42 12.49 15.26
N GLU A 79 18.53 11.76 15.42
CA GLU A 79 18.82 10.54 14.66
C GLU A 79 17.85 9.41 15.01
N LYS A 80 17.55 9.20 16.29
CA LYS A 80 16.54 8.21 16.74
C LYS A 80 15.15 8.52 16.18
N GLU A 81 14.76 9.79 16.15
CA GLU A 81 13.48 10.23 15.55
C GLU A 81 13.46 9.94 14.04
N PHE A 82 14.53 10.27 13.33
CA PHE A 82 14.66 10.01 11.89
C PHE A 82 14.58 8.51 11.56
N VAL A 83 15.31 7.66 12.30
CA VAL A 83 15.24 6.20 12.15
C VAL A 83 13.81 5.70 12.40
N GLY A 84 13.14 6.20 13.44
CA GLY A 84 11.75 5.86 13.72
C GLY A 84 10.78 6.25 12.59
N HIS A 85 11.04 7.35 11.88
CA HIS A 85 10.27 7.74 10.70
C HIS A 85 10.55 6.82 9.50
N LEU A 86 11.80 6.38 9.30
CA LEU A 86 12.16 5.41 8.27
C LEU A 86 11.55 4.03 8.51
N GLU A 87 11.51 3.57 9.76
CA GLU A 87 10.83 2.31 10.13
C GLU A 87 9.33 2.38 9.82
N LYS A 88 8.68 3.49 10.17
CA LYS A 88 7.26 3.73 9.82
C LYS A 88 7.06 3.77 8.30
N TRP A 89 7.96 4.43 7.57
CA TRP A 89 7.91 4.49 6.11
C TRP A 89 8.08 3.10 5.48
N SER A 90 9.00 2.30 5.99
CA SER A 90 9.23 0.91 5.56
C SER A 90 8.00 0.04 5.81
N LEU A 91 7.41 0.11 7.01
CA LEU A 91 6.20 -0.61 7.38
C LEU A 91 5.01 -0.24 6.47
N LEU A 92 4.82 1.05 6.21
CA LEU A 92 3.75 1.51 5.31
C LEU A 92 3.96 1.00 3.87
N ASN A 93 5.19 0.94 3.37
CA ASN A 93 5.46 0.35 2.07
C ASN A 93 5.24 -1.16 2.05
N ALA A 94 5.55 -1.87 3.14
CA ALA A 94 5.20 -3.29 3.27
C ALA A 94 3.68 -3.50 3.19
N ILE A 95 2.90 -2.70 3.93
CA ILE A 95 1.42 -2.73 3.88
C ILE A 95 0.91 -2.41 2.47
N ARG A 96 1.49 -1.41 1.81
CA ARG A 96 1.16 -1.07 0.41
C ARG A 96 1.31 -2.28 -0.51
N GLY A 97 2.37 -3.07 -0.33
CA GLY A 97 2.64 -4.27 -1.12
C GLY A 97 1.64 -5.41 -0.89
N LEU A 98 1.00 -5.47 0.28
CA LEU A 98 0.01 -6.50 0.61
C LEU A 98 -1.28 -6.36 -0.21
N PHE A 99 -1.69 -5.14 -0.57
CA PHE A 99 -2.92 -4.92 -1.31
C PHE A 99 -2.97 -5.61 -2.68
N PRO A 100 -2.02 -5.36 -3.63
CA PRO A 100 -2.02 -6.06 -4.91
C PRO A 100 -1.78 -7.57 -4.75
N LEU A 101 -1.01 -7.99 -3.75
CA LEU A 101 -0.71 -9.40 -3.50
C LEU A 101 -1.94 -10.17 -3.01
N ALA A 102 -2.71 -9.58 -2.09
CA ALA A 102 -3.99 -10.10 -1.64
C ALA A 102 -5.04 -10.09 -2.76
N GLY A 103 -5.07 -9.03 -3.58
CA GLY A 103 -5.94 -8.96 -4.75
C GLY A 103 -5.65 -10.06 -5.78
N ALA A 104 -4.37 -10.30 -6.08
CA ALA A 104 -3.95 -11.38 -6.97
C ALA A 104 -4.29 -12.77 -6.39
N GLY A 105 -4.06 -12.98 -5.09
CA GLY A 105 -4.39 -14.22 -4.40
C GLY A 105 -5.89 -14.53 -4.40
N LEU A 106 -6.72 -13.53 -4.10
CA LEU A 106 -8.18 -13.65 -4.16
C LEU A 106 -8.68 -13.93 -5.58
N GLY A 107 -8.18 -13.19 -6.56
CA GLY A 107 -8.53 -13.39 -7.96
C GLY A 107 -8.17 -14.79 -8.47
N ALA A 108 -6.99 -15.30 -8.09
CA ALA A 108 -6.55 -16.66 -8.43
C ALA A 108 -7.42 -17.72 -7.73
N ALA A 109 -7.70 -17.56 -6.42
CA ALA A 109 -8.49 -18.52 -5.66
C ALA A 109 -9.93 -18.68 -6.20
N VAL A 110 -10.57 -17.58 -6.62
CA VAL A 110 -11.87 -17.64 -7.29
C VAL A 110 -11.75 -18.28 -8.67
N SER A 111 -10.72 -17.93 -9.45
CA SER A 111 -10.53 -18.45 -10.81
C SER A 111 -10.27 -19.96 -10.85
N PHE A 112 -9.60 -20.52 -9.84
CA PHE A 112 -9.38 -21.95 -9.69
C PHE A 112 -10.52 -22.69 -8.96
N GLY A 113 -11.59 -21.99 -8.57
CA GLY A 113 -12.73 -22.59 -7.87
C GLY A 113 -12.44 -23.00 -6.42
N LEU A 114 -11.35 -22.50 -5.83
CA LEU A 114 -10.98 -22.77 -4.43
C LEU A 114 -11.87 -22.00 -3.44
N LEU A 115 -12.49 -20.91 -3.91
CA LEU A 115 -13.46 -20.11 -3.16
C LEU A 115 -14.66 -19.84 -4.08
N SER A 116 -15.76 -20.59 -3.90
CA SER A 116 -17.04 -20.41 -4.62
C SER A 116 -18.17 -19.94 -3.71
#